data_AF-A0A2R6GZM6-F1
#
_entry.id   AF-A0A2R6GZM6-F1
#
_cell.length_a   1.000
_cell.length_b   1.000
_cell.length_c   1.000
_cell.angle_alpha   90.00
_cell.angle_beta   90.00
_cell.angle_gamma   90.00
#
_symmetry.space_group_name_H-M   'P 1'
#
loop_
_entity.id
_entity.type
_entity.pdbx_description
1 polymer ?
#
loop_
_entity_poly.entity_id
_entity_poly.type
_entity_poly.pdbx_seq_one_letter_code
_entity_poly.pdbx_strand_id
1 'polypeptide(L)'
;MPETQTTTIDGDTGWAKRPPAVLRCPQCEEEFYHHHARDAIDCPHCVAEFDPEEFPDLELLYMTCPRCKSRMDHGQRHPKAFDVPEWASCNGCRYHWEFKHSY
;
A
#
# COMPACT_ATOMS: atom_id res chain seq x y z
N MET A 1 -31.68 -17.88 -16.74
CA MET A 1 -30.37 -18.13 -16.09
C MET A 1 -29.91 -16.79 -15.55
N PRO A 2 -29.65 -16.62 -14.24
CA PRO A 2 -29.25 -15.32 -13.73
C PRO A 2 -27.82 -15.00 -14.20
N GLU A 3 -27.66 -13.84 -14.82
CA GLU A 3 -26.40 -13.29 -15.26
C GLU A 3 -25.63 -12.86 -14.01
N THR A 4 -24.65 -13.67 -13.60
CA THR A 4 -23.67 -13.26 -12.59
C THR A 4 -22.90 -12.10 -13.19
N GLN A 5 -23.34 -10.87 -12.88
CA GLN A 5 -22.57 -9.67 -13.13
C GLN A 5 -21.32 -9.75 -12.25
N THR A 6 -20.27 -10.37 -12.78
CA THR A 6 -18.92 -10.24 -12.25
C THR A 6 -18.54 -8.79 -12.47
N THR A 7 -18.94 -7.94 -11.54
CA THR A 7 -18.33 -6.63 -11.37
C THR A 7 -16.90 -6.94 -11.01
N THR A 8 -16.02 -7.01 -12.02
CA THR A 8 -14.58 -7.12 -11.82
C THR A 8 -14.17 -5.82 -11.15
N ILE A 9 -14.34 -5.76 -9.84
CA ILE A 9 -13.51 -4.92 -9.00
C ILE A 9 -12.12 -5.44 -9.32
N ASP A 10 -11.32 -4.64 -10.01
CA ASP A 10 -9.90 -4.89 -10.24
C ASP A 10 -9.27 -4.85 -8.84
N GLY A 11 -9.35 -6.03 -8.22
CA GLY A 11 -9.13 -6.28 -6.82
C GLY A 11 -7.81 -7.01 -6.73
N ASP A 12 -6.74 -6.28 -6.48
CA ASP A 12 -5.45 -6.92 -6.35
C ASP A 12 -5.26 -7.43 -4.91
N THR A 13 -4.59 -8.56 -4.75
CA THR A 13 -4.46 -9.20 -3.44
C THR A 13 -3.04 -9.67 -3.16
N GLY A 14 -2.57 -9.37 -1.94
CA GLY A 14 -1.27 -9.78 -1.41
C GLY A 14 -0.21 -8.66 -1.41
N TRP A 15 0.79 -8.82 -0.53
CA TRP A 15 1.86 -7.84 -0.32
C TRP A 15 2.63 -7.50 -1.58
N ALA A 16 2.95 -8.51 -2.39
CA ALA A 16 3.74 -8.38 -3.61
C ALA A 16 3.21 -7.34 -4.60
N LYS A 17 1.90 -7.10 -4.56
CA LYS A 17 1.18 -6.24 -5.47
C LYS A 17 0.51 -5.07 -4.75
N ARG A 18 1.00 -4.77 -3.54
CA ARG A 18 0.58 -3.61 -2.77
C ARG A 18 0.62 -2.36 -3.63
N PRO A 19 -0.37 -1.47 -3.49
CA PRO A 19 -0.34 -0.17 -4.10
C PRO A 19 0.92 0.58 -3.65
N PRO A 20 1.39 1.49 -4.50
CA PRO A 20 2.45 2.39 -4.10
C PRO A 20 2.07 3.17 -2.85
N ALA A 21 3.01 3.29 -1.93
CA ALA A 21 2.82 3.89 -0.63
C ALA A 21 3.68 5.15 -0.52
N VAL A 22 3.13 6.19 0.09
CA VAL A 22 3.89 7.39 0.47
C VAL A 22 4.26 7.24 1.94
N LEU A 23 5.55 7.14 2.16
CA LEU A 23 6.16 6.99 3.47
C LEU A 23 6.86 8.28 3.86
N ARG A 24 6.96 8.52 5.16
CA ARG A 24 7.79 9.58 5.70
C ARG A 24 9.09 8.99 6.21
N CYS A 25 10.20 9.54 5.74
CA CYS A 25 11.52 9.08 6.18
C CYS A 25 11.77 9.51 7.64
N PRO A 26 12.15 8.60 8.56
CA PRO A 26 12.45 8.96 9.94
C PRO A 26 13.76 9.77 10.08
N GLN A 27 14.63 9.74 9.05
CA GLN A 27 15.95 10.36 9.08
C GLN A 27 15.95 11.83 8.65
N CYS A 28 15.16 12.18 7.63
CA CYS A 28 15.03 13.54 7.11
C CYS A 28 13.61 14.12 7.20
N GLU A 29 12.65 13.34 7.72
CA GLU A 29 11.24 13.71 7.85
C GLU A 29 10.53 14.03 6.53
N GLU A 30 11.18 13.74 5.39
CA GLU A 30 10.66 14.01 4.06
C GLU A 30 9.76 12.86 3.58
N GLU A 31 8.68 13.20 2.88
CA GLU A 31 7.79 12.22 2.28
C GLU A 31 8.37 11.73 0.95
N PHE A 32 8.38 10.41 0.74
CA PHE A 32 8.85 9.81 -0.49
C PHE A 32 7.92 8.69 -0.94
N TYR A 33 7.92 8.45 -2.24
CA TYR A 33 7.04 7.50 -2.88
C TYR A 33 7.75 6.17 -3.08
N HIS A 34 7.21 5.13 -2.45
CA HIS A 34 7.72 3.79 -2.57
C HIS A 34 6.84 2.97 -3.54
N HIS A 35 7.42 2.62 -4.68
CA HIS A 35 6.72 2.13 -5.87
C HIS A 35 6.21 0.69 -5.72
N HIS A 36 7.02 -0.22 -5.17
CA HIS A 36 6.74 -1.65 -5.14
C HIS A 36 7.10 -2.25 -3.79
N ALA A 37 6.19 -2.98 -3.15
CA ALA A 37 6.41 -3.54 -1.81
C ALA A 37 7.56 -4.53 -1.62
N ARG A 38 8.16 -5.01 -2.72
CA ARG A 38 9.34 -5.88 -2.68
C ARG A 38 10.63 -5.13 -2.94
N ASP A 39 10.52 -3.87 -3.34
CA ASP A 39 11.67 -3.02 -3.59
C ASP A 39 12.30 -2.63 -2.26
N ALA A 40 13.57 -2.28 -2.29
CA ALA A 40 14.16 -1.59 -1.17
C ALA A 40 13.41 -0.27 -0.93
N ILE A 41 13.41 0.18 0.30
CA ILE A 41 12.81 1.47 0.64
C ILE A 41 13.98 2.45 0.73
N ASP A 42 14.35 3.01 -0.41
CA ASP A 42 15.36 4.06 -0.49
C ASP A 42 14.70 5.44 -0.45
N CYS A 43 15.17 6.29 0.47
CA CYS A 43 14.75 7.68 0.48
C CYS A 43 15.68 8.49 -0.45
N PRO A 44 15.19 9.06 -1.56
CA PRO A 44 16.03 9.80 -2.50
C PRO A 44 16.54 11.14 -1.94
N HIS A 45 16.04 11.56 -0.78
CA HIS A 45 16.37 12.83 -0.14
C HIS A 45 17.61 12.72 0.76
N CYS A 46 17.65 11.69 1.62
CA CYS A 46 18.76 11.47 2.55
C CYS A 46 19.64 10.27 2.21
N VAL A 47 19.24 9.46 1.21
CA VAL A 47 19.90 8.21 0.82
C VAL A 47 19.87 7.15 1.94
N ALA A 48 18.90 7.24 2.85
CA ALA A 48 18.64 6.18 3.80
C ALA A 48 18.01 4.98 3.09
N GLU A 49 18.55 3.80 3.33
CA GLU A 49 18.08 2.53 2.79
C GLU A 49 17.42 1.75 3.92
N PHE A 50 16.17 1.34 3.72
CA PHE A 50 15.43 0.48 4.65
C PHE A 50 15.01 -0.80 3.94
N ASP A 51 15.03 -1.90 4.68
CA ASP A 51 14.54 -3.17 4.19
C ASP A 51 13.01 -3.15 4.06
N PRO A 52 12.42 -3.94 3.14
CA PRO A 52 10.97 -4.06 3.01
C PRO A 52 10.28 -4.59 4.28
N GLU A 53 11.04 -5.23 5.17
CA GLU A 53 10.61 -5.71 6.49
C GLU A 53 10.51 -4.57 7.52
N GLU A 54 11.24 -3.47 7.31
CA GLU A 54 11.21 -2.26 8.14
C GLU A 54 10.06 -1.31 7.74
N PHE A 55 9.37 -1.61 6.63
CA PHE A 55 8.17 -0.86 6.22
C PHE A 55 7.17 -0.56 7.35
N PRO A 56 6.76 -1.53 8.20
CA PRO A 56 5.92 -1.26 9.37
C PRO A 56 6.50 -0.26 10.38
N ASP A 57 7.82 -0.15 10.48
CA ASP A 57 8.47 0.79 11.39
C ASP A 57 8.46 2.23 10.83
N LEU A 58 8.17 2.37 9.52
CA LEU A 58 8.11 3.66 8.83
C LEU A 58 6.71 4.27 8.91
N GLU A 59 6.66 5.60 9.03
CA GLU A 59 5.40 6.34 9.08
C GLU A 59 4.73 6.36 7.69
N LEU A 60 3.72 5.51 7.52
CA LEU A 60 2.87 5.51 6.33
C LEU A 60 1.87 6.68 6.36
N LEU A 61 2.03 7.62 5.43
CA LEU A 61 1.13 8.76 5.30
C LEU A 61 -0.15 8.38 4.54
N TYR A 62 0.01 7.79 3.37
CA TYR A 62 -1.10 7.31 2.55
C TYR A 62 -0.66 6.38 1.43
N MET A 63 -1.61 5.59 0.93
CA MET A 63 -1.43 4.82 -0.30
C MET A 63 -1.93 5.60 -1.51
N THR A 64 -1.27 5.41 -2.64
CA THR A 64 -1.61 6.04 -3.91
C THR A 64 -2.11 5.00 -4.89
N CYS A 65 -3.19 5.31 -5.60
CA CYS A 65 -3.74 4.39 -6.57
C CYS A 65 -2.82 4.24 -7.79
N PRO A 66 -2.38 3.03 -8.15
CA PRO A 66 -1.53 2.83 -9.32
C PRO A 66 -2.24 3.17 -10.65
N ARG A 67 -3.58 3.23 -10.65
CA ARG A 67 -4.41 3.50 -11.84
C ARG A 67 -4.64 5.00 -12.06
N CYS A 68 -5.15 5.70 -11.06
CA CYS A 68 -5.54 7.12 -11.17
C CYS A 68 -4.66 8.07 -10.37
N LYS A 69 -3.63 7.57 -9.67
CA LYS A 69 -2.73 8.33 -8.79
C LYS A 69 -3.44 9.15 -7.70
N SER A 70 -4.68 8.81 -7.39
CA SER A 70 -5.43 9.44 -6.30
C SER A 70 -5.08 8.81 -4.96
N ARG A 71 -5.19 9.60 -3.89
CA ARG A 71 -5.07 9.09 -2.51
C ARG A 71 -6.10 8.00 -2.27
N MET A 72 -5.64 6.86 -1.81
CA MET A 72 -6.48 5.72 -1.43
C MET A 72 -6.80 5.80 0.05
N ASP A 73 -8.03 5.41 0.36
CA ASP A 73 -8.43 5.11 1.73
C ASP A 73 -7.83 3.75 2.09
N HIS A 74 -7.16 3.66 3.23
CA HIS A 74 -6.52 2.43 3.66
C HIS A 74 -6.75 2.25 5.15
N GLY A 75 -6.67 1.00 5.59
CA GLY A 75 -6.85 0.70 6.99
C GLY A 75 -6.27 -0.64 7.39
N GLN A 76 -6.23 -0.83 8.70
CA GLN A 76 -5.79 -2.04 9.35
C GLN A 76 -7.03 -2.70 9.97
N ARG A 77 -7.26 -3.98 9.69
CA ARG A 77 -8.27 -4.80 10.37
C ARG A 77 -7.75 -5.31 11.72
N HIS A 78 -6.45 -5.53 11.84
CA HIS A 78 -5.75 -6.12 12.95
C HIS A 78 -4.52 -5.28 13.34
N PRO A 79 -4.72 -4.05 13.89
CA PRO A 79 -3.63 -3.15 14.27
C PRO A 79 -2.72 -3.68 15.40
N LYS A 80 -3.10 -4.78 16.06
CA LYS A 80 -2.25 -5.46 17.07
C LYS A 80 -1.42 -6.60 16.49
N ALA A 81 -1.70 -7.02 15.26
CA ALA A 81 -1.02 -8.14 14.60
C ALA A 81 -0.11 -7.66 13.46
N PHE A 82 -0.47 -6.55 12.82
CA PHE A 82 0.27 -5.99 11.70
C PHE A 82 0.30 -4.46 11.82
N ASP A 83 1.49 -3.88 11.73
CA ASP A 83 1.66 -2.42 11.63
C ASP A 83 1.53 -1.92 10.17
N VAL A 84 1.07 -2.80 9.28
CA VAL A 84 0.91 -2.50 7.86
C VAL A 84 -0.57 -2.46 7.48
N PRO A 85 -0.96 -1.59 6.53
CA PRO A 85 -2.34 -1.57 6.04
C PRO A 85 -2.71 -2.90 5.40
N GLU A 86 -3.89 -3.39 5.78
CA GLU A 86 -4.43 -4.67 5.31
C GLU A 86 -5.40 -4.51 4.16
N TRP A 87 -5.90 -3.31 3.92
CA TRP A 87 -6.72 -3.02 2.77
C TRP A 87 -6.51 -1.58 2.32
N ALA A 88 -6.72 -1.34 1.02
CA ALA A 88 -6.69 -0.03 0.42
C ALA A 88 -7.75 0.05 -0.68
N SER A 89 -8.59 1.07 -0.65
CA SER A 89 -9.66 1.31 -1.60
C SER A 89 -9.53 2.69 -2.23
N CYS A 90 -9.59 2.75 -3.55
CA CYS A 90 -9.62 4.01 -4.28
C CYS A 90 -11.05 4.40 -4.61
N ASN A 91 -11.51 5.56 -4.13
CA ASN A 91 -12.85 6.06 -4.43
C ASN A 91 -13.00 6.54 -5.88
N GLY A 92 -11.91 6.98 -6.54
CA GLY A 92 -11.96 7.54 -7.90
C GLY A 92 -12.16 6.48 -9.00
N CYS A 93 -11.39 5.39 -8.96
CA CYS A 93 -11.44 4.34 -9.99
C CYS A 93 -12.08 3.03 -9.51
N ARG A 94 -12.58 2.97 -8.26
CA ARG A 94 -13.09 1.76 -7.61
C ARG A 94 -12.08 0.61 -7.55
N TYR A 95 -10.78 0.91 -7.65
CA TYR A 95 -9.72 -0.06 -7.43
C TYR A 95 -9.65 -0.44 -5.96
N HIS A 96 -9.50 -1.72 -5.68
CA HIS A 96 -9.41 -2.24 -4.33
C HIS A 96 -8.17 -3.12 -4.21
N TRP A 97 -7.48 -3.05 -3.09
CA TRP A 97 -6.41 -3.94 -2.75
C TRP A 97 -6.61 -4.49 -1.35
N GLU A 98 -6.36 -5.78 -1.17
CA GLU A 98 -6.39 -6.42 0.14
C GLU A 98 -5.11 -7.23 0.38
N PHE A 99 -4.62 -7.16 1.60
CA PHE A 99 -3.55 -8.01 2.08
C PHE A 99 -4.10 -9.40 2.36
N LYS A 100 -3.85 -10.33 1.44
CA LYS A 100 -4.21 -11.74 1.62
C LYS A 100 -3.11 -12.44 2.41
N HIS A 101 -3.41 -12.77 3.67
CA HIS A 101 -2.58 -13.67 4.47
C HIS A 101 -2.74 -15.10 3.91
N SER A 102 -1.80 -15.53 3.08
CA SER A 102 -1.69 -16.93 2.70
C SER A 102 -1.10 -17.68 3.89
N TYR A 103 -1.98 -18.24 4.73
CA TYR A 103 -1.62 -19.16 5.80
C TYR A 103 -1.18 -20.51 5.24
#